data_AF-A0A531KIV4-F1
#
_entry.id   AF-A0A531KIV4-F1
#
_cell.length_a   1.000
_cell.length_b   1.000
_cell.length_c   1.000
_cell.angle_alpha   90.00
_cell.angle_beta   90.00
_cell.angle_gamma   90.00
#
_symmetry.space_group_name_H-M   'P 1'
#
loop_
_entity.id
_entity.type
_entity.pdbx_description
1 polymer ?
#
loop_
_entity_poly.entity_id
_entity_poly.type
_entity_poly.pdbx_seq_one_letter_code
_entity_poly.pdbx_strand_id
1 'polypeptide(L)'
;QHGRRIARLFLDEMLRHGTTTVAAYCSVHKESAEAFFAESHDRNMLNIAGKVMMDRNAPEGVLDTPQSAYDDSKALIAEWHGKGRQHYAITPRFAITSSPDQLEMAGALCREHPDLHMQTHLSENHAEIAFTLQLYPKASDYTAVYEHHGLLGRKSLFGHCIHLSEREADALSETGSVAVFCPTSNLF
;
A
#
# COMPACT_ATOMS: atom_id res chain seq x y z
N GLN A 1 6.99 22.70 -0.03
CA GLN A 1 8.21 22.78 -0.87
C GLN A 1 9.04 21.48 -0.83
N HIS A 2 9.24 20.85 0.34
CA HIS A 2 10.00 19.59 0.45
C HIS A 2 9.41 18.43 -0.39
N GLY A 3 8.10 18.13 -0.25
CA GLY A 3 7.46 17.00 -0.94
C GLY A 3 7.63 17.04 -2.46
N ARG A 4 7.36 18.18 -3.11
CA ARG A 4 7.54 18.34 -4.57
C ARG A 4 8.99 18.11 -5.02
N ARG A 5 9.97 18.59 -4.25
CA ARG A 5 11.39 18.38 -4.55
C ARG A 5 11.73 16.88 -4.54
N ILE A 6 11.25 16.13 -3.55
CA ILE A 6 11.49 14.68 -3.46
C ILE A 6 10.74 13.92 -4.56
N ALA A 7 9.47 14.24 -4.81
CA ALA A 7 8.69 13.62 -5.87
C ALA A 7 9.32 13.82 -7.26
N ARG A 8 9.83 15.03 -7.54
CA ARG A 8 10.59 15.31 -8.76
C ARG A 8 11.82 14.43 -8.87
N LEU A 9 12.67 14.42 -7.84
CA LEU A 9 13.90 13.61 -7.84
C LEU A 9 13.58 12.13 -8.06
N PHE A 10 12.55 11.61 -7.40
CA PHE A 10 12.10 10.23 -7.56
C PHE A 10 11.67 9.94 -9.01
N LEU A 11 10.80 10.76 -9.61
CA LEU A 11 10.29 10.53 -10.96
C LEU A 11 11.38 10.73 -12.03
N ASP A 12 12.27 11.70 -11.84
CA ASP A 12 13.42 11.92 -12.71
C ASP A 12 14.33 10.68 -12.69
N GLU A 13 14.53 10.06 -11.52
CA GLU A 13 15.33 8.85 -11.36
C GLU A 13 14.65 7.61 -11.98
N MET A 14 13.33 7.48 -11.84
CA MET A 14 12.57 6.43 -12.53
C MET A 14 12.74 6.52 -14.04
N LEU A 15 12.58 7.71 -14.60
CA LEU A 15 12.76 7.95 -16.04
C LEU A 15 14.21 7.72 -16.48
N ARG A 16 15.20 8.13 -15.67
CA ARG A 16 16.63 7.88 -15.93
C ARG A 16 16.95 6.40 -16.08
N HIS A 17 16.17 5.53 -15.42
CA HIS A 17 16.28 4.07 -15.49
C HIS A 17 15.28 3.41 -16.44
N GLY A 18 14.51 4.18 -17.22
CA GLY A 18 13.55 3.66 -18.19
C GLY A 18 12.21 3.21 -17.59
N THR A 19 11.98 3.42 -16.29
CA THR A 19 10.71 3.12 -15.63
C THR A 19 9.70 4.23 -15.90
N THR A 20 8.68 3.93 -16.69
CA THR A 20 7.63 4.91 -17.07
C THR A 20 6.37 4.85 -16.22
N THR A 21 6.22 3.79 -15.41
CA THR A 21 5.09 3.55 -14.51
C THR A 21 5.59 2.87 -13.23
N VAL A 22 5.11 3.34 -12.08
CA VAL A 22 5.37 2.74 -10.77
C VAL A 22 4.08 2.52 -9.98
N ALA A 23 4.11 1.56 -9.07
CA ALA A 23 3.23 1.49 -7.91
C ALA A 23 4.03 1.95 -6.68
N ALA A 24 3.81 3.21 -6.27
CA ALA A 24 4.64 3.88 -5.28
C ALA A 24 3.94 3.97 -3.91
N TYR A 25 4.70 3.67 -2.85
CA TYR A 25 4.32 3.99 -1.48
C TYR A 25 4.75 5.42 -1.17
N CYS A 26 3.81 6.31 -0.89
CA CYS A 26 4.13 7.64 -0.36
C CYS A 26 4.36 7.56 1.16
N SER A 27 4.65 8.69 1.81
CA SER A 27 4.69 8.70 3.29
C SER A 27 3.27 8.65 3.90
N VAL A 28 3.20 8.58 5.24
CA VAL A 28 1.92 8.73 5.97
C VAL A 28 1.29 10.11 5.79
N HIS A 29 2.09 11.14 5.47
CA HIS A 29 1.60 12.50 5.30
C HIS A 29 0.90 12.65 3.95
N LYS A 30 -0.34 13.17 3.95
CA LYS A 30 -1.15 13.41 2.75
C LYS A 30 -0.41 14.22 1.69
N GLU A 31 0.35 15.22 2.12
CA GLU A 31 1.11 16.13 1.25
C GLU A 31 2.19 15.41 0.44
N SER A 32 2.65 14.24 0.90
CA SER A 32 3.58 13.40 0.13
C SER A 32 2.90 12.82 -1.10
N ALA A 33 1.66 12.34 -0.95
CA ALA A 33 0.88 11.79 -2.07
C ALA A 33 0.45 12.91 -3.03
N GLU A 34 0.01 14.05 -2.50
CA GLU A 34 -0.32 15.23 -3.34
C GLU A 34 0.89 15.70 -4.16
N ALA A 35 2.07 15.76 -3.55
CA ALA A 35 3.29 16.13 -4.25
C ALA A 35 3.67 15.11 -5.34
N PHE A 36 3.56 13.81 -5.05
CA PHE A 36 3.81 12.75 -6.02
C PHE A 36 2.86 12.85 -7.21
N PHE A 37 1.55 12.93 -6.96
CA PHE A 37 0.55 12.99 -8.02
C PHE A 37 0.65 14.27 -8.84
N ALA A 38 0.93 15.43 -8.23
CA ALA A 38 1.12 16.67 -8.96
C ALA A 38 2.30 16.56 -9.93
N GLU A 39 3.47 16.12 -9.46
CA GLU A 39 4.67 15.98 -10.30
C GLU A 39 4.49 14.87 -11.37
N SER A 40 3.80 13.78 -11.06
CA SER A 40 3.45 12.72 -12.01
C SER A 40 2.47 13.21 -13.10
N HIS A 41 1.46 13.98 -12.69
CA HIS A 41 0.45 14.54 -13.58
C HIS A 41 1.05 15.59 -14.53
N ASP A 42 1.92 16.47 -14.04
CA ASP A 42 2.63 17.47 -14.86
C ASP A 42 3.46 16.82 -15.99
N ARG A 43 3.93 15.59 -15.77
CA ARG A 43 4.67 14.77 -16.76
C ARG A 43 3.76 13.88 -17.62
N ASN A 44 2.45 13.89 -17.38
CA ASN A 44 1.47 12.99 -17.96
C ASN A 44 1.87 11.49 -17.85
N MET A 45 2.52 11.12 -16.74
CA MET A 45 2.89 9.73 -16.47
C MET A 45 1.68 8.93 -15.99
N LEU A 46 1.64 7.64 -16.30
CA LEU A 46 0.71 6.71 -15.66
C LEU A 46 1.41 6.14 -14.43
N ASN A 47 0.91 6.47 -13.25
CA ASN A 47 1.43 5.95 -11.99
C ASN A 47 0.30 5.58 -11.04
N ILE A 48 0.58 4.59 -10.20
CA ILE A 48 -0.25 4.15 -9.09
C ILE A 48 0.46 4.62 -7.81
N ALA A 49 -0.24 5.30 -6.91
CA ALA A 49 0.33 5.68 -5.61
C ALA A 49 -0.74 5.82 -4.54
N GLY A 50 -0.31 5.81 -3.29
CA GLY A 50 -1.20 6.02 -2.15
C GLY A 50 -0.46 6.55 -0.94
N LYS A 51 -1.17 7.31 -0.11
CA LYS A 51 -0.73 7.67 1.24
C LYS A 51 -0.64 6.38 2.05
N VAL A 52 0.47 6.19 2.75
CA VAL A 52 0.62 5.07 3.68
C VAL A 52 -0.32 5.24 4.89
N MET A 53 -0.96 4.15 5.31
CA MET A 53 -1.73 4.07 6.55
C MET A 53 -0.91 3.29 7.59
N MET A 54 -0.69 3.88 8.77
CA MET A 54 0.08 3.29 9.86
C MET A 54 -0.21 4.01 11.19
N ASP A 55 -1.00 3.40 12.07
CA ASP A 55 -1.44 3.98 13.35
C ASP A 55 -0.80 3.35 14.60
N ARG A 56 0.10 2.37 14.44
CA ARG A 56 0.82 1.78 15.57
C ARG A 56 2.22 1.29 15.19
N ASN A 57 3.00 0.92 16.22
CA ASN A 57 4.30 0.24 16.08
C ASN A 57 5.33 0.99 15.21
N ALA A 58 5.26 2.33 15.22
CA ALA A 58 6.21 3.21 14.56
C ALA A 58 6.39 4.50 15.38
N PRO A 59 7.43 5.33 15.10
CA PRO A 59 7.63 6.60 15.80
C PRO A 59 6.43 7.55 15.67
N GLU A 60 6.15 8.33 16.71
CA GLU A 60 4.95 9.19 16.80
C GLU A 60 4.76 10.12 15.58
N GLY A 61 5.83 10.72 15.07
CA GLY A 61 5.77 11.64 13.93
C GLY A 61 5.43 11.00 12.58
N VAL A 62 5.23 9.68 12.53
CA VAL A 62 4.78 8.96 11.33
C VAL A 62 3.54 8.10 11.60
N LEU A 63 2.83 8.36 12.69
CA LEU A 63 1.56 7.72 13.00
C LEU A 63 0.40 8.58 12.49
N ASP A 64 -0.58 7.93 11.89
CA ASP A 64 -1.93 8.48 11.73
C ASP A 64 -2.92 7.77 12.67
N THR A 65 -4.21 7.96 12.45
CA THR A 65 -5.29 7.25 13.15
C THR A 65 -6.15 6.54 12.11
N PRO A 66 -6.97 5.54 12.48
CA PRO A 66 -7.92 4.94 11.55
C PRO A 66 -8.77 5.99 10.82
N GLN A 67 -9.32 6.96 11.56
CA GLN A 67 -10.18 8.01 11.01
C GLN A 67 -9.41 8.94 10.06
N SER A 68 -8.26 9.47 10.49
CA SER A 68 -7.48 10.38 9.63
C SER A 68 -6.92 9.67 8.39
N ALA A 69 -6.52 8.40 8.51
CA ALA A 69 -6.09 7.58 7.39
C ALA A 69 -7.21 7.40 6.36
N TYR A 70 -8.45 7.16 6.81
CA TYR A 70 -9.64 7.08 5.98
C TYR A 70 -9.94 8.41 5.29
N ASP A 71 -10.05 9.49 6.06
CA ASP A 71 -10.43 10.82 5.56
C ASP A 71 -9.42 11.36 4.55
N ASP A 72 -8.12 11.24 4.84
CA ASP A 72 -7.07 11.68 3.93
C ASP A 72 -7.05 10.84 2.65
N SER A 73 -7.18 9.52 2.77
CA SER A 73 -7.23 8.63 1.61
C SER A 73 -8.44 8.94 0.74
N LYS A 74 -9.61 9.16 1.33
CA LYS A 74 -10.83 9.53 0.62
C LYS A 74 -10.68 10.86 -0.11
N ALA A 75 -10.07 11.86 0.53
CA ALA A 75 -9.78 13.14 -0.11
C ALA A 75 -8.79 13.00 -1.28
N LEU A 76 -7.74 12.18 -1.13
CA LEU A 76 -6.76 11.92 -2.20
C LEU A 76 -7.38 11.13 -3.36
N ILE A 77 -8.24 10.16 -3.07
CA ILE A 77 -8.99 9.42 -4.10
C ILE A 77 -9.83 10.39 -4.92
N ALA A 78 -10.61 11.25 -4.24
CA ALA A 78 -11.49 12.22 -4.91
C ALA A 78 -10.71 13.22 -5.79
N GLU A 79 -9.54 13.66 -5.36
CA GLU A 79 -8.74 14.64 -6.11
C GLU A 79 -7.92 14.01 -7.26
N TRP A 80 -7.33 12.83 -7.03
CA TRP A 80 -6.28 12.31 -7.91
C TRP A 80 -6.68 11.07 -8.71
N HIS A 81 -7.57 10.21 -8.21
CA HIS A 81 -7.92 9.00 -8.94
C HIS A 81 -8.64 9.35 -10.24
N GLY A 82 -8.14 8.85 -11.37
CA GLY A 82 -8.72 9.12 -12.70
C GLY A 82 -8.37 10.51 -13.25
N LYS A 83 -7.60 11.34 -12.53
CA LYS A 83 -7.14 12.64 -13.03
C LYS A 83 -6.01 12.44 -14.04
N GLY A 84 -6.34 12.51 -15.32
CA GLY A 84 -5.41 12.16 -16.39
C GLY A 84 -5.10 10.66 -16.32
N ARG A 85 -3.83 10.30 -16.05
CA ARG A 85 -3.37 8.91 -15.97
C ARG A 85 -3.02 8.46 -14.53
N GLN A 86 -3.51 9.18 -13.52
CA GLN A 86 -3.21 8.87 -12.12
C GLN A 86 -4.18 7.82 -11.55
N HIS A 87 -3.62 6.84 -10.84
CA HIS A 87 -4.38 5.80 -10.14
C HIS A 87 -4.05 5.84 -8.64
N TYR A 88 -5.08 5.74 -7.80
CA TYR A 88 -4.88 5.68 -6.35
C TYR A 88 -4.79 4.23 -5.88
N ALA A 89 -3.93 3.98 -4.89
CA ALA A 89 -3.84 2.71 -4.17
C ALA A 89 -4.16 2.90 -2.69
N ILE A 90 -5.09 2.11 -2.15
CA ILE A 90 -5.31 2.02 -0.71
C ILE A 90 -4.09 1.30 -0.12
N THR A 91 -3.33 1.98 0.74
CA THR A 91 -1.96 1.57 1.09
C THR A 91 -1.75 1.43 2.60
N PRO A 92 -2.35 0.42 3.27
CA PRO A 92 -1.84 0.02 4.57
C PRO A 92 -0.38 -0.41 4.42
N ARG A 93 0.51 0.04 5.31
CA ARG A 93 1.95 -0.25 5.15
C ARG A 93 2.20 -1.75 5.18
N PHE A 94 1.78 -2.38 6.28
CA PHE A 94 1.75 -3.81 6.57
C PHE A 94 1.01 -4.04 7.89
N ALA A 95 0.60 -5.28 8.19
CA ALA A 95 -0.32 -5.56 9.30
C ALA A 95 0.22 -5.17 10.69
N ILE A 96 1.53 -5.29 10.92
CA ILE A 96 2.13 -4.91 12.22
C ILE A 96 1.84 -3.44 12.55
N THR A 97 1.88 -2.56 11.55
CA THR A 97 1.77 -1.11 11.72
C THR A 97 0.36 -0.56 11.61
N SER A 98 -0.62 -1.38 11.26
CA SER A 98 -2.03 -1.00 11.19
C SER A 98 -2.80 -1.74 12.28
N SER A 99 -3.64 -1.05 13.04
CA SER A 99 -4.57 -1.69 13.97
C SER A 99 -5.71 -2.40 13.20
N PRO A 100 -6.47 -3.30 13.85
CA PRO A 100 -7.69 -3.85 13.24
C PRO A 100 -8.67 -2.77 12.77
N ASP A 101 -8.81 -1.67 13.52
CA ASP A 101 -9.68 -0.56 13.15
C ASP A 101 -9.18 0.16 11.89
N GLN A 102 -7.85 0.34 11.74
CA GLN A 102 -7.27 0.92 10.53
C GLN A 102 -7.39 -0.02 9.31
N LEU A 103 -7.22 -1.33 9.50
CA LEU A 103 -7.46 -2.29 8.41
C LEU A 103 -8.95 -2.35 8.02
N GLU A 104 -9.86 -2.16 8.97
CA GLU A 104 -11.28 -2.02 8.68
C GLU A 104 -11.57 -0.76 7.85
N MET A 105 -10.90 0.35 8.14
CA MET A 105 -10.99 1.56 7.31
C MET A 105 -10.43 1.34 5.90
N ALA A 106 -9.32 0.61 5.75
CA ALA A 106 -8.80 0.23 4.43
C ALA A 106 -9.80 -0.66 3.68
N GLY A 107 -10.41 -1.62 4.37
CA GLY A 107 -11.46 -2.49 3.82
C GLY A 107 -12.71 -1.70 3.39
N ALA A 108 -13.12 -0.72 4.18
CA ALA A 108 -14.21 0.19 3.84
C ALA A 108 -13.91 0.97 2.55
N LEU A 109 -12.71 1.53 2.42
CA LEU A 109 -12.28 2.19 1.18
C LEU A 109 -12.28 1.24 -0.03
N CYS A 110 -11.83 0.00 0.13
CA CYS A 110 -11.87 -1.00 -0.94
C CYS A 110 -13.31 -1.32 -1.38
N ARG A 111 -14.26 -1.41 -0.43
CA ARG A 111 -15.68 -1.65 -0.73
C ARG A 111 -16.36 -0.44 -1.37
N GLU A 112 -16.03 0.77 -0.91
CA GLU A 112 -16.54 2.02 -1.50
C GLU A 112 -15.99 2.26 -2.91
N HIS A 113 -14.78 1.77 -3.19
CA HIS A 113 -14.07 1.99 -4.45
C HIS A 113 -13.47 0.70 -5.01
N PRO A 114 -14.30 -0.23 -5.51
CA PRO A 114 -13.88 -1.58 -5.92
C PRO A 114 -12.93 -1.61 -7.14
N ASP A 115 -12.80 -0.47 -7.84
CA ASP A 115 -11.89 -0.32 -8.98
C ASP A 115 -10.51 0.22 -8.61
N LEU A 116 -10.24 0.57 -7.35
CA LEU A 116 -8.92 1.02 -6.92
C LEU A 116 -7.93 -0.12 -6.79
N HIS A 117 -6.65 0.25 -6.79
CA HIS A 117 -5.60 -0.65 -6.34
C HIS A 117 -5.60 -0.72 -4.81
N MET A 118 -5.14 -1.84 -4.28
CA MET A 118 -4.70 -1.99 -2.89
C MET A 118 -3.24 -2.41 -2.94
N GLN A 119 -2.37 -1.86 -2.10
CA GLN A 119 -0.99 -2.33 -2.01
C GLN A 119 -0.53 -2.42 -0.55
N THR A 120 0.15 -3.50 -0.18
CA THR A 120 0.74 -3.73 1.16
C THR A 120 1.91 -4.71 1.07
N HIS A 121 2.63 -4.97 2.17
CA HIS A 121 3.65 -6.02 2.25
C HIS A 121 3.06 -7.31 2.82
N LEU A 122 3.61 -8.46 2.43
CA LEU A 122 3.16 -9.77 2.90
C LEU A 122 4.33 -10.77 2.98
N SER A 123 4.47 -11.40 4.15
CA SER A 123 5.34 -12.56 4.37
C SER A 123 6.77 -12.39 3.84
N GLU A 124 7.40 -11.26 4.17
CA GLU A 124 8.77 -10.93 3.78
C GLU A 124 9.80 -11.64 4.66
N ASN A 125 9.55 -11.72 5.98
CA ASN A 125 10.50 -12.32 6.94
C ASN A 125 9.76 -13.15 8.00
N HIS A 126 10.34 -14.27 8.44
CA HIS A 126 9.79 -15.10 9.53
C HIS A 126 9.53 -14.33 10.83
N ALA A 127 10.37 -13.36 11.21
CA ALA A 127 10.14 -12.56 12.42
C ALA A 127 8.92 -11.63 12.26
N GLU A 128 8.73 -11.08 11.07
CA GLU A 128 7.57 -10.26 10.70
C GLU A 128 6.28 -11.09 10.73
N ILE A 129 6.30 -12.30 10.16
CA ILE A 129 5.17 -13.23 10.19
C ILE A 129 4.80 -13.58 11.63
N ALA A 130 5.79 -13.99 12.44
CA ALA A 130 5.56 -14.37 13.83
C ALA A 130 4.98 -13.21 14.64
N PHE A 131 5.49 -11.98 14.46
CA PHE A 131 4.98 -10.82 15.18
C PHE A 131 3.57 -10.42 14.70
N THR A 132 3.29 -10.54 13.41
CA THR A 132 1.93 -10.34 12.87
C THR A 132 0.93 -11.28 13.53
N LEU A 133 1.25 -12.58 13.64
CA LEU A 133 0.36 -13.57 14.25
C LEU A 133 0.17 -13.35 15.76
N GLN A 134 1.16 -12.76 16.46
CA GLN A 134 0.97 -12.33 17.85
C GLN A 134 -0.03 -11.16 17.96
N LEU A 135 0.00 -10.22 17.01
CA LEU A 135 -0.90 -9.07 16.98
C LEU A 135 -2.32 -9.42 16.47
N TYR A 136 -2.45 -10.48 15.67
CA TYR A 136 -3.69 -10.97 15.10
C TYR A 136 -3.92 -12.45 15.43
N PRO A 137 -4.16 -12.81 16.71
CA PRO A 137 -4.23 -14.21 17.15
C PRO A 137 -5.43 -15.00 16.59
N LYS A 138 -6.37 -14.33 15.92
CA LYS A 138 -7.52 -14.96 15.25
C LYS A 138 -7.23 -15.33 13.79
N ALA A 139 -6.15 -14.81 13.21
CA ALA A 139 -5.76 -15.10 11.85
C ALA A 139 -4.98 -16.44 11.81
N SER A 140 -5.30 -17.30 10.86
CA SER A 140 -4.64 -18.59 10.66
C SER A 140 -3.22 -18.45 10.11
N ASP A 141 -2.99 -17.40 9.33
CA ASP A 141 -1.71 -17.00 8.75
C ASP A 141 -1.73 -15.49 8.46
N TYR A 142 -0.65 -14.96 7.88
CA TYR A 142 -0.55 -13.53 7.60
C TYR A 142 -1.59 -13.11 6.56
N THR A 143 -1.75 -13.87 5.48
CA THR A 143 -2.72 -13.55 4.42
C THR A 143 -4.16 -13.47 4.95
N ALA A 144 -4.54 -14.31 5.92
CA ALA A 144 -5.85 -14.26 6.57
C ALA A 144 -6.16 -12.91 7.24
N VAL A 145 -5.14 -12.17 7.70
CA VAL A 145 -5.35 -10.83 8.26
C VAL A 145 -5.97 -9.92 7.21
N TYR A 146 -5.39 -9.89 6.01
CA TYR A 146 -5.87 -9.05 4.92
C TYR A 146 -7.18 -9.58 4.31
N GLU A 147 -7.36 -10.89 4.25
CA GLU A 147 -8.58 -11.54 3.78
C GLU A 147 -9.78 -11.17 4.67
N HIS A 148 -9.61 -11.21 5.99
CA HIS A 148 -10.66 -10.86 6.95
C HIS A 148 -11.18 -9.42 6.75
N HIS A 149 -10.31 -8.51 6.36
CA HIS A 149 -10.64 -7.11 6.10
C HIS A 149 -11.03 -6.82 4.65
N GLY A 150 -11.17 -7.84 3.80
CA GLY A 150 -11.59 -7.69 2.40
C GLY A 150 -10.56 -6.98 1.53
N LEU A 151 -9.26 -7.18 1.81
CA LEU A 151 -8.17 -6.52 1.09
C LEU A 151 -7.58 -7.39 -0.03
N LEU A 152 -8.01 -8.64 -0.19
CA LEU A 152 -7.62 -9.47 -1.34
C LEU A 152 -8.48 -9.15 -2.57
N GLY A 153 -7.90 -9.29 -3.76
CA GLY A 153 -8.61 -9.08 -5.02
C GLY A 153 -7.69 -8.82 -6.22
N ARG A 154 -8.27 -8.78 -7.42
CA ARG A 154 -7.53 -8.65 -8.70
C ARG A 154 -6.62 -7.43 -8.84
N LYS A 155 -6.79 -6.40 -8.00
CA LYS A 155 -5.98 -5.17 -7.98
C LYS A 155 -5.17 -5.00 -6.69
N SER A 156 -5.08 -6.06 -5.91
CA SER A 156 -4.32 -6.11 -4.66
C SER A 156 -2.89 -6.57 -4.93
N LEU A 157 -1.94 -5.71 -4.60
CA LEU A 157 -0.51 -5.90 -4.80
C LEU A 157 0.15 -6.19 -3.45
N PHE A 158 0.78 -7.36 -3.31
CA PHE A 158 1.43 -7.78 -2.09
C PHE A 158 2.94 -7.87 -2.30
N GLY A 159 3.70 -6.98 -1.66
CA GLY A 159 5.15 -6.94 -1.73
C GLY A 159 5.81 -8.19 -1.13
N HIS A 160 6.91 -8.62 -1.75
CA HIS A 160 7.79 -9.72 -1.33
C HIS A 160 7.20 -11.12 -1.52
N CYS A 161 6.28 -11.55 -0.65
CA CYS A 161 5.68 -12.88 -0.69
C CYS A 161 6.70 -14.03 -0.71
N ILE A 162 7.79 -13.92 0.08
CA ILE A 162 8.89 -14.90 0.08
C ILE A 162 8.50 -16.17 0.82
N HIS A 163 7.80 -16.01 1.94
CA HIS A 163 7.51 -17.09 2.88
C HIS A 163 6.00 -17.38 2.97
N LEU A 164 5.35 -17.55 1.82
CA LEU A 164 3.94 -17.99 1.77
C LEU A 164 3.83 -19.49 2.05
N SER A 165 2.83 -19.88 2.83
CA SER A 165 2.36 -21.27 2.85
C SER A 165 1.55 -21.61 1.57
N GLU A 166 1.29 -22.90 1.32
CA GLU A 166 0.44 -23.33 0.20
C GLU A 166 -0.95 -22.67 0.25
N ARG A 167 -1.57 -22.65 1.44
CA ARG A 167 -2.90 -22.03 1.64
C ARG A 167 -2.89 -20.53 1.35
N GLU A 168 -1.82 -19.82 1.70
CA GLU A 168 -1.68 -18.40 1.38
C GLU A 168 -1.50 -18.17 -0.13
N ALA A 169 -0.70 -19.01 -0.79
CA ALA A 169 -0.53 -18.96 -2.24
C ALA A 169 -1.85 -19.23 -2.98
N ASP A 170 -2.63 -20.22 -2.51
CA ASP A 170 -3.96 -20.54 -3.04
C ASP A 170 -4.92 -19.36 -2.85
N ALA A 171 -4.97 -18.75 -1.66
CA ALA A 171 -5.84 -17.60 -1.39
C ALA A 171 -5.52 -16.39 -2.30
N LEU A 172 -4.24 -16.13 -2.57
CA LEU A 172 -3.86 -15.09 -3.54
C LEU A 172 -4.30 -15.47 -4.95
N SER A 173 -4.13 -16.72 -5.36
CA SER A 173 -4.54 -17.22 -6.68
C SER A 173 -6.05 -17.12 -6.90
N GLU A 174 -6.84 -17.62 -5.95
CA GLU A 174 -8.31 -17.64 -6.00
C GLU A 174 -8.92 -16.25 -6.09
N THR A 175 -8.32 -15.28 -5.40
CA THR A 175 -8.78 -13.88 -5.40
C THR A 175 -8.21 -13.05 -6.57
N GLY A 176 -7.27 -13.62 -7.34
CA GLY A 176 -6.55 -12.91 -8.39
C GLY A 176 -5.55 -11.87 -7.87
N SER A 177 -5.20 -11.94 -6.59
CA SER A 177 -4.21 -11.05 -5.98
C SER A 177 -2.81 -11.28 -6.56
N VAL A 178 -1.97 -10.24 -6.53
CA VAL A 178 -0.65 -10.27 -7.18
C VAL A 178 0.47 -10.19 -6.16
N ALA A 179 1.32 -11.22 -6.14
CA ALA A 179 2.60 -11.17 -5.45
C ALA A 179 3.62 -10.36 -6.25
N VAL A 180 4.22 -9.34 -5.64
CA VAL A 180 5.22 -8.46 -6.25
C VAL A 180 6.62 -8.91 -5.84
N PHE A 181 7.36 -9.47 -6.81
CA PHE A 181 8.69 -10.01 -6.57
C PHE A 181 9.75 -8.89 -6.54
N CYS A 182 10.42 -8.73 -5.39
CA CYS A 182 11.42 -7.70 -5.12
C CYS A 182 12.82 -8.29 -4.86
N PRO A 183 13.45 -9.01 -5.83
CA PRO A 183 14.64 -9.83 -5.59
C PRO A 183 15.81 -9.08 -4.95
N THR A 184 16.04 -7.82 -5.34
CA THR A 184 17.15 -7.03 -4.79
C THR A 184 16.99 -6.76 -3.30
N SER A 185 15.78 -6.39 -2.85
CA SER A 185 15.50 -6.18 -1.43
C SER A 185 15.52 -7.48 -0.65
N ASN A 186 15.05 -8.57 -1.25
CA ASN A 186 15.04 -9.89 -0.62
C ASN A 186 16.46 -10.42 -0.34
N LEU A 187 17.47 -9.91 -1.04
CA LEU A 187 18.87 -10.33 -0.92
C LEU A 187 19.73 -9.40 -0.05
N PHE A 188 19.28 -8.16 0.19
CA PHE A 188 20.03 -7.15 0.96
C PHE A 188 19.64 -7.18 2.44
#